data_AF-A0A482TEP6-F1
#
_entry.id   AF-A0A482TEP6-F1
#
_cell.length_a   1.000
_cell.length_b   1.000
_cell.length_c   1.000
_cell.angle_alpha   90.00
_cell.angle_beta   90.00
_cell.angle_gamma   90.00
#
_symmetry.space_group_name_H-M   'P 1'
#
loop_
_entity.id
_entity.type
_entity.pdbx_description
1 polymer ?
#
loop_
_entity_poly.entity_id
_entity_poly.type
_entity_poly.pdbx_seq_one_letter_code
_entity_poly.pdbx_strand_id
1 'polypeptide(L)' 'MDLTRTERRLLWVGTALAGALHLLVPGLLLSLARLGYRWVLSVEFTPQDGAHRRVRLLGVGNLVVAAVLRRLLD' A
#
# COMPACT_ATOMS: atom_id res chain seq x y z
N MET A 1 -8.86 3.23 -23.43
CA MET A 1 -9.30 4.48 -22.77
C MET A 1 -8.06 5.27 -22.45
N ASP A 2 -7.92 6.48 -22.97
CA ASP A 2 -6.84 7.37 -22.56
C ASP A 2 -7.16 7.92 -21.17
N LEU A 3 -6.19 7.81 -20.26
CA LEU A 3 -6.31 8.44 -18.95
C LEU A 3 -6.22 9.96 -19.10
N THR A 4 -6.96 10.69 -18.29
CA THR A 4 -6.78 12.13 -18.13
C THR A 4 -5.49 12.43 -17.36
N ARG A 5 -5.01 13.67 -17.45
CA ARG A 5 -3.84 14.13 -16.68
C ARG A 5 -4.04 13.95 -15.17
N THR A 6 -5.27 14.18 -14.70
CA THR A 6 -5.63 14.02 -13.28
C THR A 6 -5.57 12.56 -12.85
N GLU A 7 -6.14 11.65 -13.63
CA GLU A 7 -6.10 10.20 -13.33
C GLU A 7 -4.66 9.68 -13.32
N ARG A 8 -3.84 10.07 -14.30
CA ARG A 8 -2.41 9.73 -14.33
C ARG A 8 -1.68 10.18 -13.06
N ARG A 9 -1.94 11.41 -12.61
CA ARG A 9 -1.36 11.94 -11.38
C ARG A 9 -1.85 11.21 -10.13
N LEU A 10 -3.16 10.96 -10.04
CA LEU A 10 -3.76 10.25 -8.92
C LEU A 10 -3.21 8.83 -8.79
N LEU A 11 -2.95 8.14 -9.91
CA LEU A 11 -2.36 6.81 -9.91
C LEU A 11 -0.98 6.82 -9.25
N TRP A 12 -0.01 7.57 -9.78
CA TRP A 12 1.35 7.51 -9.22
C TRP A 12 1.41 8.11 -7.80
N VAL A 13 0.65 9.18 -7.51
CA VAL A 13 0.59 9.78 -6.17
C VAL A 13 -0.04 8.80 -5.18
N GLY A 14 -1.17 8.18 -5.54
CA GLY A 14 -1.85 7.20 -4.71
C GLY A 14 -0.96 6.00 -4.41
N THR A 15 -0.26 5.47 -5.42
CA THR A 15 0.69 4.37 -5.22
C THR A 15 1.87 4.80 -4.34
N ALA A 16 2.39 6.01 -4.51
CA ALA A 16 3.48 6.53 -3.67
C ALA A 16 3.04 6.68 -2.20
N LEU A 17 1.85 7.23 -1.96
CA LEU A 17 1.26 7.37 -0.63
C LEU A 17 1.04 6.01 0.03
N ALA A 18 0.49 5.04 -0.71
CA ALA A 18 0.36 3.67 -0.23
C ALA A 18 1.73 3.09 0.16
N GLY A 19 2.75 3.28 -0.67
CA GLY A 19 4.12 2.85 -0.37
C GLY A 19 4.68 3.49 0.91
N ALA A 20 4.50 4.79 1.07
CA ALA A 20 4.93 5.53 2.27
C ALA A 20 4.24 5.02 3.54
N LEU A 21 2.92 4.80 3.51
CA LEU A 21 2.17 4.26 4.64
C LEU A 21 2.66 2.86 5.04
N HIS A 22 2.93 2.00 4.07
CA HIS A 22 3.46 0.65 4.31
C HIS A 22 4.87 0.66 4.92
N LEU A 23 5.70 1.63 4.55
CA LEU A 23 7.05 1.77 5.08
C LEU A 23 7.06 2.33 6.51
N LEU A 24 6.29 3.39 6.74
CA LEU A 24 6.35 4.20 7.96
C LEU A 24 5.50 3.62 9.09
N VAL A 25 4.30 3.11 8.79
CA VAL A 25 3.33 2.70 9.81
C VAL A 25 2.82 1.26 9.64
N PRO A 26 3.71 0.25 9.46
CA PRO A 26 3.29 -1.13 9.22
C PRO A 26 2.47 -1.73 10.38
N GLY A 27 2.75 -1.33 11.63
CA GLY A 27 2.00 -1.80 12.80
C GLY A 27 0.55 -1.30 12.82
N LEU A 28 0.32 -0.06 12.37
CA LEU A 28 -1.04 0.47 12.24
C LEU A 28 -1.80 -0.28 11.15
N LEU A 29 -1.17 -0.54 10.00
CA LEU A 29 -1.79 -1.30 8.91
C LEU A 29 -2.16 -2.73 9.33
N LEU A 30 -1.29 -3.41 10.07
CA LEU A 30 -1.59 -4.75 10.61
C LEU A 30 -2.71 -4.71 11.66
N SER A 31 -2.78 -3.66 12.48
CA SER A 31 -3.88 -3.48 13.45
C SER A 31 -5.21 -3.24 12.75
N LEU A 32 -5.23 -2.40 11.71
CA LEU A 32 -6.41 -2.16 10.88
C LEU A 32 -6.84 -3.42 10.13
N ALA A 33 -5.87 -4.18 9.59
CA ALA A 33 -6.16 -5.47 8.97
C ALA A 33 -6.80 -6.43 9.98
N ARG A 34 -6.26 -6.53 11.20
CA ARG A 34 -6.86 -7.35 12.26
C ARG A 34 -8.29 -6.95 12.56
N LEU A 35 -8.55 -5.64 12.69
CA LEU A 35 -9.88 -5.12 12.94
C LEU A 35 -10.84 -5.44 11.79
N GLY A 36 -10.44 -5.16 10.55
CA GLY A 36 -11.26 -5.39 9.35
C GLY A 36 -11.57 -6.88 9.15
N TYR A 37 -10.57 -7.75 9.30
CA TYR A 37 -10.78 -9.19 9.18
C TYR A 37 -11.75 -9.71 10.25
N ARG A 38 -11.65 -9.21 11.48
CA ARG A 38 -12.55 -9.62 12.56
C ARG A 38 -13.98 -9.13 12.33
N TRP A 39 -14.16 -7.85 12.02
CA TRP A 39 -15.49 -7.24 12.00
C TRP A 39 -16.23 -7.40 10.68
N VAL A 40 -15.52 -7.33 9.55
CA VAL A 40 -16.14 -7.39 8.22
C VAL A 40 -16.16 -8.82 7.72
N LEU A 41 -15.08 -9.57 7.96
CA LEU A 41 -14.90 -10.91 7.39
C LEU A 41 -15.15 -12.04 8.41
N SER A 42 -15.29 -11.72 9.71
CA SER A 42 -15.42 -12.71 10.78
C SER A 42 -14.28 -13.75 10.81
N VAL A 43 -13.06 -13.31 10.46
CA VAL A 43 -11.82 -14.12 10.43
C VAL A 43 -10.82 -13.59 11.45
N GLU A 44 -10.19 -14.46 12.23
CA GLU A 44 -9.09 -14.06 13.11
C GLU A 44 -7.79 -13.88 12.31
N PHE A 45 -7.21 -12.69 12.40
CA PHE A 45 -5.97 -12.36 11.72
C PHE A 45 -4.81 -12.29 12.73
N THR A 46 -3.92 -13.29 12.62
CA THR A 46 -2.69 -13.37 13.41
C THR A 46 -1.47 -13.10 12.52
N PRO A 47 -0.81 -11.93 12.65
CA PRO A 47 0.42 -11.65 11.93
C PRO A 47 1.50 -12.67 12.33
N GLN A 48 2.14 -13.26 11.33
CA GLN A 48 3.29 -14.13 11.53
C GLN A 48 4.56 -13.34 11.83
N ASP A 49 5.59 -14.05 12.30
CA ASP A 49 6.91 -13.47 12.49
C ASP A 49 7.43 -12.81 11.21
N GLY A 50 7.95 -11.59 11.38
CA GLY A 50 8.42 -10.78 10.26
C GLY A 50 7.32 -10.12 9.41
N ALA A 51 6.03 -10.20 9.78
CA ALA A 51 4.95 -9.49 9.08
C ALA A 51 5.25 -8.00 8.90
N HIS A 52 5.76 -7.32 9.93
CA HIS A 52 6.17 -5.91 9.84
C HIS A 52 7.22 -5.67 8.75
N ARG A 53 8.23 -6.54 8.64
CA ARG A 53 9.26 -6.46 7.60
C ARG A 53 8.65 -6.67 6.21
N ARG A 54 7.76 -7.64 6.06
CA ARG A 54 7.06 -7.90 4.79
C ARG A 54 6.20 -6.72 4.35
N VAL A 55 5.46 -6.10 5.27
CA VAL A 55 4.67 -4.88 4.99
C VAL A 55 5.59 -3.74 4.54
N ARG A 56 6.75 -3.54 5.19
CA ARG A 56 7.73 -2.56 4.75
C ARG A 56 8.28 -2.85 3.35
N LEU A 57 8.56 -4.12 3.03
CA LEU A 57 9.01 -4.53 1.70
C LEU A 57 7.96 -4.26 0.63
N LEU A 58 6.67 -4.48 0.93
CA LEU A 58 5.56 -4.07 0.07
C LEU A 58 5.56 -2.55 -0.13
N GLY A 59 5.85 -1.78 0.92
CA GLY A 59 6.03 -0.33 0.83
C GLY A 59 7.12 0.08 -0.15
N VAL A 60 8.30 -0.55 -0.06
CA VAL A 60 9.39 -0.33 -1.02
C VAL A 60 8.96 -0.68 -2.45
N GLY A 61 8.30 -1.83 -2.64
CA GLY A 61 7.77 -2.23 -3.95
C GLY A 61 6.81 -1.20 -4.53
N ASN A 62 5.87 -0.71 -3.72
CA ASN A 62 4.93 0.33 -4.14
C ASN A 62 5.63 1.65 -4.52
N LEU A 63 6.67 2.06 -3.80
CA LEU A 63 7.45 3.26 -4.16
C LEU A 63 8.18 3.08 -5.49
N VAL A 64 8.74 1.90 -5.76
CA VAL A 64 9.36 1.57 -7.06
C VAL A 64 8.31 1.64 -8.17
N VAL A 65 7.15 1.02 -7.97
CA VAL A 65 6.04 1.07 -8.95
C VAL A 65 5.58 2.50 -9.17
N ALA A 66 5.44 3.31 -8.11
CA ALA A 66 5.06 4.71 -8.23
C ALA A 66 6.07 5.52 -9.06
N ALA A 67 7.37 5.27 -8.88
CA ALA A 67 8.42 5.93 -9.67
C ALA A 67 8.37 5.53 -11.15
N VAL A 68 8.10 4.25 -11.43
CA VAL A 68 7.89 3.74 -12.80
C VAL A 68 6.63 4.36 -13.41
N LEU A 69 5.51 4.36 -12.69
CA LEU A 69 4.26 4.98 -13.14
C LEU A 69 4.45 6.46 -13.43
N ARG A 70 5.13 7.20 -12.54
CA ARG A 70 5.44 8.62 -12.78
C ARG A 70 6.20 8.79 -14.09
N ARG A 71 7.22 7.96 -14.36
CA ARG A 71 7.98 8.02 -15.63
C ARG A 71 7.19 7.64 -16.87
N LEU A 72 6.20 6.75 -16.76
CA LEU A 72 5.41 6.28 -17.90
C LEU A 72 4.21 7.17 -18.18
N LEU A 73 3.76 7.94 -17.18
CA LEU A 73 2.52 8.72 -17.22
C LEU A 73 2.74 10.25 -17.26
N ASP A 74 3.97 10.71 -16.98
CA ASP A 74 4.42 12.08 -17.26
C ASP A 74 4.92 12.20 -18.71
#